data_AF-A0A4V3LUF7-F1
#
_entry.id   AF-A0A4V3LUF7-F1
#
_cell.length_a   1.000
_cell.length_b   1.000
_cell.length_c   1.000
_cell.angle_alpha   90.00
_cell.angle_beta   90.00
_cell.angle_gamma   90.00
#
_symmetry.space_group_name_H-M   'P 1'
#
loop_
_entity.id
_entity.type
_entity.pdbx_description
1 polymer ?
#
loop_
_entity_poly.entity_id
_entity_poly.type
_entity_poly.pdbx_seq_one_letter_code
_entity_poly.pdbx_strand_id
1 'polypeptide(L)'
;VGLAKYAELADDPQFYVSLKNNLIWLLIFMLAPPIGLALALIVNQQIRGMRILKSLFFVPLVLATVTVGVVFGWVYDPNFGLLQLVFSAFGATAPALLSDETFVT
;
A
#
# COMPACT_ATOMS: atom_id res chain seq x y z
N VAL A 1 -37.65 15.04 6.14
CA VAL A 1 -36.45 15.14 7.01
C VAL A 1 -35.46 14.09 6.54
N GLY A 2 -34.46 14.47 5.75
CA GLY A 2 -33.51 13.52 5.12
C GLY A 2 -32.51 14.24 4.23
N LEU A 3 -33.00 15.11 3.33
CA LEU A 3 -32.17 15.94 2.45
C LEU A 3 -31.33 17.00 3.18
N ALA A 4 -31.74 17.41 4.39
CA ALA A 4 -31.01 18.39 5.21
C ALA A 4 -29.64 17.86 5.68
N LYS A 5 -29.48 16.55 5.88
CA LYS A 5 -28.21 15.94 6.27
C LYS A 5 -27.21 15.86 5.11
N TYR A 6 -27.70 15.69 3.88
CA TYR A 6 -26.86 15.76 2.68
C TYR A 6 -26.44 17.19 2.35
N ALA A 7 -27.31 18.19 2.62
CA ALA A 7 -26.97 19.60 2.50
C ALA A 7 -25.92 20.04 3.54
N GLU A 8 -26.01 19.54 4.78
CA GLU A 8 -25.03 19.79 5.84
C GLU A 8 -23.66 19.15 5.52
N LEU A 9 -23.62 17.95 4.91
CA LEU A 9 -22.37 17.34 4.42
C LEU A 9 -21.76 18.09 3.22
N ALA A 10 -22.58 18.72 2.38
CA ALA A 10 -22.10 19.43 1.20
C ALA A 10 -21.36 20.75 1.53
N ASP A 11 -21.58 21.29 2.74
CA ASP A 11 -20.88 22.46 3.28
C ASP A 11 -19.69 22.09 4.18
N ASP A 12 -19.46 20.81 4.46
CA ASP A 12 -18.34 20.36 5.29
C ASP A 12 -17.04 20.28 4.45
N PRO A 13 -16.02 21.09 4.74
CA PRO A 13 -14.74 21.02 4.03
C PRO A 13 -14.05 19.64 4.17
N GLN A 14 -14.31 18.89 5.23
CA GLN A 14 -13.74 17.56 5.44
C GLN A 14 -14.34 16.51 4.51
N PHE A 15 -15.56 16.73 4.01
CA PHE A 15 -16.19 15.86 3.01
C PHE A 15 -15.43 15.90 1.69
N TYR A 16 -15.06 17.10 1.21
CA TYR A 16 -14.30 17.24 -0.04
C TYR A 16 -12.88 16.70 0.08
N VAL A 17 -12.23 16.84 1.24
CA VAL A 17 -10.92 16.24 1.50
C VAL A 17 -11.01 14.71 1.45
N SER A 18 -11.97 14.13 2.15
CA SER A 18 -12.17 12.67 2.16
C SER A 18 -12.55 12.14 0.79
N LEU A 19 -13.37 12.87 0.02
CA LEU A 19 -13.75 12.53 -1.34
C LEU A 19 -12.55 12.55 -2.28
N LYS A 20 -11.71 13.59 -2.20
CA LYS A 20 -10.47 13.69 -2.98
C LYS A 20 -9.52 12.55 -2.66
N ASN A 21 -9.30 12.25 -1.37
CA ASN A 21 -8.41 11.17 -0.95
C ASN A 21 -8.93 9.81 -1.44
N ASN A 22 -10.24 9.55 -1.32
CA ASN A 22 -10.85 8.33 -1.87
C ASN A 22 -10.68 8.23 -3.39
N LEU A 23 -10.84 9.34 -4.12
CA LEU A 23 -10.68 9.34 -5.57
C LEU A 23 -9.22 9.07 -5.98
N ILE A 24 -8.25 9.64 -5.26
CA ILE A 24 -6.82 9.37 -5.46
C ILE A 24 -6.53 7.89 -5.19
N TRP A 25 -6.98 7.35 -4.05
CA TRP A 25 -6.84 5.94 -3.71
C TRP A 25 -7.45 5.03 -4.77
N LEU A 26 -8.66 5.35 -5.25
CA LEU A 26 -9.34 4.60 -6.31
C LEU A 26 -8.51 4.55 -7.59
N LEU A 27 -7.99 5.70 -8.04
CA LEU A 27 -7.19 5.79 -9.27
C LEU A 27 -5.87 5.03 -9.14
N ILE A 28 -5.18 5.15 -8.01
CA ILE A 28 -3.95 4.39 -7.72
C ILE A 28 -4.24 2.89 -7.70
N PHE A 29 -5.33 2.48 -7.05
CA PHE A 29 -5.73 1.07 -6.97
C PHE A 29 -6.09 0.49 -8.34
N MET A 30 -6.57 1.33 -9.27
CA MET A 30 -6.84 0.93 -10.66
C MET A 30 -5.57 0.53 -11.44
N LEU A 31 -4.38 0.90 -10.94
CA LEU A 31 -3.10 0.43 -11.49
C LEU A 31 -2.71 -0.97 -10.98
N ALA A 32 -3.33 -1.49 -9.92
CA ALA A 32 -2.99 -2.80 -9.39
C ALA A 32 -3.32 -3.96 -10.37
N PRO A 33 -4.47 -3.98 -11.07
CA PRO A 33 -4.77 -5.02 -12.07
C PRO A 33 -3.76 -5.11 -13.23
N PRO A 34 -3.37 -4.03 -13.93
CA PRO A 34 -2.39 -4.13 -15.01
C PRO A 34 -0.99 -4.54 -14.51
N ILE A 35 -0.58 -4.07 -13.32
CA ILE A 35 0.68 -4.50 -12.69
C ILE A 35 0.63 -5.99 -12.34
N GLY A 36 -0.47 -6.45 -11.74
CA GLY A 36 -0.68 -7.86 -11.42
C GLY A 36 -0.65 -8.75 -12.65
N LEU A 37 -1.26 -8.30 -13.76
CA LEU A 37 -1.20 -9.01 -15.04
C LEU A 37 0.22 -9.05 -15.60
N ALA A 38 0.95 -7.94 -15.58
CA ALA A 38 2.34 -7.90 -16.04
C ALA A 38 3.23 -8.87 -15.26
N LEU A 39 3.10 -8.89 -13.92
CA LEU A 39 3.80 -9.84 -13.06
C LEU A 39 3.39 -11.29 -13.36
N ALA A 40 2.10 -11.55 -13.56
CA ALA A 40 1.61 -12.88 -13.92
C ALA A 40 2.22 -13.38 -15.24
N LEU A 41 2.37 -12.51 -16.25
CA LEU A 41 3.01 -12.86 -17.52
C LEU A 41 4.49 -13.22 -17.35
N ILE A 42 5.24 -12.46 -16.54
CA ILE A 42 6.65 -12.75 -16.21
C ILE A 42 6.76 -14.10 -15.50
N VAL A 43 5.88 -14.34 -14.53
CA VAL A 43 5.89 -15.55 -13.70
C VAL A 43 5.32 -16.77 -14.44
N ASN A 44 4.66 -16.59 -15.59
CA ASN A 44 4.15 -17.72 -16.39
C ASN A 44 5.20 -18.33 -17.34
N GLN A 45 6.44 -17.86 -17.33
CA GLN A 45 7.50 -18.41 -18.18
C GLN A 45 7.96 -19.80 -17.70
N GLN A 46 8.25 -20.70 -18.65
CA GLN A 46 8.71 -22.08 -18.37
C GLN A 46 10.20 -22.14 -17.97
N ILE A 47 10.60 -21.35 -16.98
CA ILE A 47 11.98 -21.27 -16.49
C ILE A 47 12.12 -22.20 -15.27
N ARG A 48 13.25 -22.91 -15.17
CA ARG A 48 13.60 -23.71 -13.98
C ARG A 48 13.74 -22.78 -12.76
N GLY A 49 12.89 -22.97 -11.75
CA GLY A 49 12.80 -22.11 -10.55
C GLY A 49 11.47 -21.37 -10.41
N MET A 50 10.66 -21.32 -11.46
CA MET A 50 9.40 -20.56 -11.46
C MET A 50 8.35 -21.08 -10.45
N ARG A 51 8.42 -22.36 -10.08
CA ARG A 51 7.54 -22.95 -9.06
C ARG A 51 7.71 -22.27 -7.69
N ILE A 52 8.93 -21.91 -7.32
CA ILE A 52 9.24 -21.25 -6.05
C ILE A 52 8.77 -19.80 -6.10
N LEU A 53 9.05 -19.10 -7.20
CA LEU A 53 8.57 -17.72 -7.44
C LEU A 53 7.05 -17.63 -7.34
N LYS A 54 6.31 -18.51 -8.03
CA LYS A 54 4.85 -18.59 -7.94
C LYS A 54 4.40 -18.70 -6.48
N SER A 55 4.93 -19.67 -5.73
CA SER A 55 4.57 -19.84 -4.32
C SER A 55 4.80 -18.58 -3.49
N LEU A 56 5.96 -17.92 -3.65
CA LEU A 56 6.29 -16.70 -2.88
C LEU A 56 5.32 -15.54 -3.15
N PHE A 57 4.87 -15.38 -4.40
CA PHE A 57 3.84 -14.39 -4.74
C PHE A 57 2.48 -14.68 -4.09
N PHE A 58 2.14 -15.95 -3.89
CA PHE A 58 0.88 -16.35 -3.24
C PHE A 58 0.95 -16.38 -1.71
N VAL A 59 2.15 -16.44 -1.10
CA VAL A 59 2.33 -16.43 0.36
C VAL A 59 1.55 -15.28 1.03
N PRO A 60 1.74 -14.00 0.67
CA PRO A 60 1.05 -12.90 1.35
C PRO A 60 -0.47 -12.90 1.10
N LEU A 61 -0.95 -13.49 0.00
CA LEU A 61 -2.38 -13.58 -0.31
C LEU A 61 -3.11 -14.58 0.59
N VAL A 62 -2.41 -15.61 1.06
CA VAL A 62 -2.97 -16.65 1.94
C VAL A 62 -2.89 -16.23 3.41
N LEU A 63 -1.99 -15.30 3.75
CA LEU A 63 -1.85 -14.78 5.11
C LEU A 63 -3.00 -13.83 5.48
N ALA A 64 -3.32 -13.77 6.78
CA ALA A 64 -4.29 -12.81 7.28
C ALA A 64 -3.80 -11.38 7.05
N THR A 65 -4.68 -10.49 6.60
CA THR A 65 -4.38 -9.08 6.32
C THR A 65 -3.77 -8.36 7.53
N VAL A 66 -4.22 -8.71 8.73
CA VAL A 66 -3.66 -8.19 10.00
C VAL A 66 -2.19 -8.58 10.15
N THR A 67 -1.82 -9.83 9.90
CA THR A 67 -0.44 -10.30 9.98
C THR A 67 0.44 -9.60 8.96
N VAL A 68 -0.05 -9.45 7.73
CA VAL A 68 0.65 -8.71 6.68
C VAL A 68 0.90 -7.27 7.15
N GLY A 69 -0.11 -6.59 7.71
CA GLY A 69 0.02 -5.25 8.26
C GLY A 69 1.09 -5.13 9.36
N VAL A 70 1.14 -6.09 10.29
CA VAL A 70 2.16 -6.11 11.36
C VAL A 70 3.57 -6.30 10.80
N VAL A 71 3.75 -7.24 9.86
CA VAL A 71 5.05 -7.47 9.21
C VAL A 71 5.51 -6.22 8.48
N PHE A 72 4.63 -5.58 7.72
CA PHE A 72 4.96 -4.31 7.06
C PHE A 72 5.24 -3.20 8.07
N GLY A 73 4.52 -3.14 9.18
CA GLY A 73 4.82 -2.22 10.29
C GLY A 73 6.26 -2.36 10.78
N TRP A 74 6.77 -3.59 10.92
CA TRP A 74 8.17 -3.83 11.28
C TRP A 74 9.14 -3.49 10.14
N VAL A 75 8.79 -3.75 8.88
CA VAL A 75 9.61 -3.40 7.71
C VAL A 75 9.83 -1.89 7.62
N TYR A 76 8.78 -1.12 7.88
CA TYR A 76 8.78 0.35 7.85
C TYR A 76 9.20 0.99 9.19
N ASP A 77 9.64 0.19 10.18
CA ASP A 77 10.14 0.73 11.43
C ASP A 77 11.40 1.59 11.19
N PRO A 78 11.43 2.86 11.63
CA PRO A 78 12.52 3.76 11.34
C PRO A 78 13.81 3.46 12.11
N ASN A 79 13.76 2.64 13.18
CA ASN A 79 14.92 2.36 14.03
C ASN A 79 15.65 1.08 13.61
N PHE A 80 14.91 0.00 13.34
CA PHE A 80 15.47 -1.32 13.01
C PHE A 80 14.83 -1.98 11.78
N GLY A 81 13.95 -1.28 11.08
CA GLY A 81 13.26 -1.81 9.92
C GLY A 81 14.19 -2.10 8.74
N LEU A 82 13.75 -3.02 7.88
CA LEU A 82 14.42 -3.33 6.62
C LEU A 82 14.58 -2.07 5.74
N LEU A 83 13.62 -1.15 5.80
CA LEU A 83 13.69 0.12 5.08
C LEU A 83 14.88 0.98 5.56
N GLN A 84 15.07 1.10 6.88
CA GLN A 84 16.20 1.82 7.47
C GLN A 84 17.55 1.20 7.11
N LEU A 85 17.64 -0.13 7.07
CA LEU A 85 18.84 -0.84 6.60
C LEU A 85 19.18 -0.52 5.15
N VAL A 86 18.18 -0.47 4.26
CA VAL A 86 18.38 -0.12 2.86
C VAL A 86 18.81 1.34 2.73
N PHE A 87 18.12 2.28 3.38
CA PHE A 87 18.46 3.71 3.31
C PHE A 87 19.83 4.02 3.91
N SER A 88 20.17 3.42 5.05
CA SER A 88 21.49 3.59 5.68
C SER A 88 22.62 3.01 4.83
N ALA A 89 22.38 1.93 4.08
CA ALA A 89 23.35 1.41 3.10
C ALA A 89 23.65 2.40 1.96
N PHE A 90 22.70 3.28 1.62
CA PHE A 90 22.88 4.38 0.66
C PHE A 90 23.29 5.71 1.34
N GLY A 91 23.58 5.71 2.64
CA GLY A 91 23.99 6.89 3.39
C GLY A 91 22.87 7.89 3.73
N ALA A 92 21.61 7.48 3.60
CA ALA A 92 20.43 8.29 3.90
C ALA A 92 19.72 7.80 5.18
N THR A 93 19.07 8.72 5.91
CA THR A 93 18.13 8.37 6.98
C THR A 93 16.78 7.98 6.38
N ALA A 94 16.22 6.83 6.77
CA ALA A 94 14.90 6.46 6.26
C ALA A 94 13.83 7.45 6.74
N PRO A 95 12.97 7.93 5.83
CA PRO A 95 11.81 8.72 6.22
C PRO A 95 10.84 7.85 7.02
N ALA A 96 10.28 8.41 8.08
CA ALA A 96 9.36 7.71 8.98
C ALA A 96 7.94 7.65 8.37
N LEU A 97 7.80 6.92 7.26
CA LEU A 97 6.63 6.88 6.38
C LEU A 97 5.29 6.58 7.11
N LEU A 98 5.33 5.80 8.21
CA LEU A 98 4.13 5.43 8.98
C LEU A 98 3.83 6.37 10.15
N SER A 99 4.78 7.21 10.58
CA SER A 99 4.64 8.09 11.75
C SER A 99 4.70 9.57 11.40
N ASP A 100 4.84 9.90 10.12
CA ASP A 100 4.91 11.27 9.63
C ASP A 100 3.54 11.66 9.01
N GLU A 101 2.86 12.61 9.67
CA GLU A 101 1.53 13.11 9.26
C GLU A 101 1.49 13.69 7.84
N THR A 102 2.65 14.04 7.26
CA THR A 102 2.71 14.57 5.88
C THR A 102 2.58 13.52 4.79
N PHE A 103 2.88 12.24 5.08
CA PHE A 103 2.76 11.13 4.13
C PHE A 103 1.49 10.29 4.33
N VAL A 104 0.82 10.44 5.48
CA VAL A 104 -0.44 9.77 5.82
C VAL A 104 -1.61 10.69 5.44
N THR A 105 -1.90 10.82 4.15
CA THR A 105 -3.14 11.43 3.64
C THR A 105 -4.29 10.45 3.54
#